data_AF-A0A0B2UNQ4-F1
#
_entry.id   AF-A0A0B2UNQ4-F1
#
_cell.length_a   1.000
_cell.length_b   1.000
_cell.length_c   1.000
_cell.angle_alpha   90.00
_cell.angle_beta   90.00
_cell.angle_gamma   90.00
#
_symmetry.space_group_name_H-M   'P 1'
#
loop_
_entity.id
_entity.type
_entity.pdbx_description
1 polymer ?
#
loop_
_entity_poly.entity_id
_entity_poly.type
_entity_poly.pdbx_seq_one_letter_code
_entity_poly.pdbx_strand_id
1 'polypeptide(L)'
;MTCRTAIRLQTISMATAVAGMHSKVDGIVSAKREMRMRLKSAAEKISSNDIFNESRSITAKVLSAGWYQRCSRLSVYVSTTGEADTTGIIRESILNGKQVFIPNFQRGSNKMDMLRLASLDEFDKLHAVLWGIKQHASPRDELSWRHSGALDVIIVPGIAFTAQGHRLGHGKGFYDRFITEHCQMFGSAPFSVALALSYQIVDRLPVTAYDVPIDHVLTA
;
A
#
# COMPACT_ATOMS: atom_id res chain seq x y z
N MET A 1 29.14 2.04 -49.90
CA MET A 1 29.03 2.62 -48.55
C MET A 1 28.31 1.62 -47.66
N THR A 2 29.02 1.06 -46.69
CA THR A 2 28.72 -0.21 -46.03
C THR A 2 27.75 -0.07 -44.86
N CYS A 3 26.89 -1.08 -44.70
CA CYS A 3 25.86 -1.28 -43.66
C CYS A 3 26.35 -1.21 -42.19
N ARG A 4 27.63 -0.95 -41.94
CA ARG A 4 28.22 -0.89 -40.58
C ARG A 4 28.06 0.45 -39.87
N THR A 5 27.76 1.54 -40.59
CA THR A 5 27.59 2.87 -39.98
C THR A 5 26.20 3.07 -39.36
N ALA A 6 25.16 2.41 -39.91
CA ALA A 6 23.78 2.52 -39.43
C ALA A 6 23.55 1.86 -38.05
N ILE A 7 24.21 0.72 -37.78
CA ILE A 7 24.09 -0.01 -36.52
C ILE A 7 24.75 0.75 -35.35
N ARG A 8 25.83 1.51 -35.62
CA ARG A 8 26.56 2.28 -34.60
C ARG A 8 25.80 3.54 -34.16
N LEU A 9 24.99 4.13 -35.04
CA LEU A 9 24.12 5.27 -34.70
C LEU A 9 22.88 4.85 -33.90
N GLN A 10 22.29 3.69 -34.18
CA GLN A 10 21.16 3.15 -33.39
C GLN A 10 21.57 2.73 -31.97
N THR A 11 22.75 2.14 -31.80
CA THR A 11 23.27 1.72 -30.48
C THR A 11 23.66 2.90 -29.59
N ILE A 12 24.24 3.97 -30.15
CA ILE A 12 24.52 5.21 -29.40
C ILE A 12 23.21 5.89 -28.99
N SER A 13 22.23 5.97 -29.89
CA SER A 13 20.91 6.55 -29.59
C SER A 13 20.19 5.82 -28.45
N MET A 14 20.20 4.48 -28.45
CA MET A 14 19.64 3.69 -27.34
C MET A 14 20.44 3.85 -26.04
N ALA A 15 21.77 3.91 -26.08
CA ALA A 15 22.58 4.12 -24.87
C ALA A 15 22.33 5.49 -24.23
N THR A 16 22.21 6.56 -25.01
CA THR A 16 21.81 7.90 -24.50
C THR A 16 20.37 7.92 -23.99
N ALA A 17 19.44 7.21 -24.64
CA ALA A 17 18.05 7.11 -24.17
C ALA A 17 17.96 6.33 -22.84
N VAL A 18 18.72 5.25 -22.70
CA VAL A 18 18.80 4.44 -21.47
C VAL A 18 19.49 5.21 -20.34
N ALA A 19 20.56 5.96 -20.64
CA ALA A 19 21.24 6.83 -19.67
C ALA A 19 20.35 8.01 -19.23
N GLY A 20 19.63 8.64 -20.16
CA GLY A 20 18.63 9.67 -19.88
C GLY A 20 17.48 9.14 -19.02
N MET A 21 17.01 7.92 -19.30
CA MET A 21 15.97 7.24 -18.52
C MET A 21 16.45 6.87 -17.10
N HIS A 22 17.69 6.39 -16.95
CA HIS A 22 18.31 6.16 -15.63
C HIS A 22 18.43 7.46 -14.83
N SER A 23 18.95 8.54 -15.43
CA SER A 23 19.10 9.84 -14.74
C SER A 23 17.75 10.43 -14.26
N LYS A 24 16.68 10.19 -15.03
CA LYS A 24 15.32 10.61 -14.69
C LYS A 24 14.72 9.77 -13.57
N VAL A 25 14.96 8.45 -13.58
CA VAL A 25 14.54 7.54 -12.51
C VAL A 25 15.27 7.86 -11.20
N ASP A 26 16.57 8.12 -11.25
CA ASP A 26 17.37 8.51 -10.08
C ASP A 26 16.87 9.84 -9.48
N GLY A 27 16.54 10.81 -10.34
CA GLY A 27 15.90 12.07 -9.93
C GLY A 27 14.56 11.86 -9.22
N ILE A 28 13.71 10.96 -9.75
CA ILE A 28 12.42 10.60 -9.12
C ILE A 28 12.63 9.92 -7.76
N VAL A 29 13.59 8.99 -7.66
CA VAL A 29 13.91 8.29 -6.41
C VAL A 29 14.38 9.29 -5.34
N SER A 30 15.24 10.24 -5.71
CA SER A 30 15.70 11.31 -4.83
C SER A 30 14.53 12.20 -4.35
N ALA A 31 13.68 12.65 -5.27
CA ALA A 31 12.51 13.45 -4.94
C ALA A 31 11.56 12.72 -3.98
N LYS A 32 11.28 11.43 -4.22
CA LYS A 32 10.49 10.60 -3.28
C LYS A 32 11.13 10.56 -1.90
N ARG A 33 12.46 10.40 -1.79
CA ARG A 33 13.16 10.38 -0.50
C ARG A 33 13.00 11.70 0.25
N GLU A 34 13.13 12.83 -0.45
CA GLU A 34 12.96 14.16 0.14
C GLU A 34 11.54 14.37 0.69
N MET A 35 10.51 14.03 -0.09
CA MET A 35 9.12 14.13 0.39
C MET A 35 8.83 13.23 1.57
N ARG A 36 9.38 12.01 1.61
CA ARG A 36 9.23 11.13 2.78
C ARG A 36 9.78 11.78 4.04
N MET A 37 10.95 12.42 3.95
CA MET A 37 11.53 13.13 5.10
C MET A 37 10.64 14.31 5.51
N ARG A 38 10.24 15.15 4.56
CA ARG A 38 9.40 16.32 4.83
C ARG A 38 8.07 15.96 5.50
N LEU A 39 7.37 14.95 4.97
CA LEU A 39 6.07 14.52 5.48
C LEU A 39 6.18 13.81 6.82
N LYS A 40 7.26 13.05 7.05
CA LYS A 40 7.53 12.48 8.37
C LYS A 40 7.71 13.57 9.43
N SER A 41 8.46 14.62 9.13
CA SER A 41 8.61 15.77 10.04
C SER A 41 7.32 16.58 10.21
N ALA A 42 6.43 16.59 9.20
CA ALA A 42 5.11 17.20 9.34
C ALA A 42 4.20 16.35 10.24
N ALA A 43 4.24 15.02 10.12
CA ALA A 43 3.47 14.09 10.92
C ALA A 43 3.76 14.21 12.43
N GLU A 44 5.00 14.54 12.81
CA GLU A 44 5.40 14.80 14.21
C GLU A 44 4.65 15.98 14.86
N LYS A 45 4.05 16.86 14.05
CA LYS A 45 3.28 18.02 14.52
C LYS A 45 1.78 17.74 14.65
N ILE A 46 1.32 16.59 14.16
CA ILE A 46 -0.09 16.21 14.20
C ILE A 46 -0.40 15.63 15.58
N SER A 47 -1.44 16.14 16.22
CA SER A 47 -1.81 15.63 17.54
C SER A 47 -2.43 14.25 17.42
N SER A 48 -2.23 13.41 18.45
CA SER A 48 -2.90 12.10 18.51
C SER A 48 -4.44 12.22 18.52
N ASN A 49 -4.97 13.35 19.00
CA ASN A 49 -6.39 13.65 18.99
C ASN A 49 -6.92 13.90 17.57
N ASP A 50 -6.15 14.60 16.72
CA ASP A 50 -6.53 14.82 15.32
C ASP A 50 -6.55 13.49 14.56
N ILE A 51 -5.48 12.69 14.72
CA ILE A 51 -5.42 11.35 14.13
C ILE A 51 -6.61 10.50 14.58
N PHE A 52 -6.95 10.52 15.87
CA PHE A 52 -8.08 9.78 16.41
C PHE A 52 -9.42 10.23 15.79
N ASN A 53 -9.69 11.54 15.75
CA ASN A 53 -10.94 12.08 15.20
C ASN A 53 -11.08 11.79 13.70
N GLU A 54 -10.01 12.01 12.95
CA GLU A 54 -9.97 11.70 11.52
C GLU A 54 -10.16 10.20 11.26
N SER A 55 -9.49 9.34 12.04
CA SER A 55 -9.63 7.88 11.92
C SER A 55 -11.06 7.42 12.22
N ARG A 56 -11.75 8.06 13.17
CA ARG A 56 -13.15 7.75 13.47
C ARG A 56 -14.06 8.11 12.29
N SER A 57 -13.85 9.27 11.67
CA SER A 57 -14.59 9.69 10.47
C SER A 57 -14.35 8.74 9.30
N ILE A 58 -13.07 8.43 9.02
CA ILE A 58 -12.64 7.48 8.01
C ILE A 58 -13.30 6.11 8.23
N THR A 59 -13.27 5.59 9.45
CA THR A 59 -13.90 4.31 9.79
C THR A 59 -15.39 4.33 9.48
N ALA A 60 -16.13 5.37 9.88
CA ALA A 60 -17.56 5.46 9.59
C ALA A 60 -17.86 5.50 8.08
N LYS A 61 -17.04 6.22 7.30
CA LYS A 61 -17.17 6.27 5.83
C LYS A 61 -16.87 4.91 5.19
N VAL A 62 -15.83 4.21 5.65
CA VAL A 62 -15.50 2.86 5.17
C VAL A 62 -16.65 1.89 5.44
N LEU A 63 -17.14 1.86 6.68
CA LEU A 63 -18.21 0.93 7.06
C LEU A 63 -19.53 1.22 6.34
N SER A 64 -19.80 2.45 5.91
CA SER A 64 -21.01 2.79 5.15
C SER A 64 -20.84 2.67 3.63
N ALA A 65 -19.62 2.44 3.12
CA ALA A 65 -19.36 2.44 1.69
C ALA A 65 -19.93 1.20 0.97
N GLY A 66 -20.52 1.41 -0.21
CA GLY A 66 -21.10 0.30 -1.00
C GLY A 66 -20.07 -0.73 -1.48
N TRP A 67 -18.81 -0.35 -1.66
CA TRP A 67 -17.72 -1.31 -1.97
C TRP A 67 -17.36 -2.18 -0.76
N TYR A 68 -17.43 -1.62 0.46
CA TYR A 68 -17.18 -2.35 1.71
C TYR A 68 -18.32 -3.32 2.03
N GLN A 69 -19.56 -2.86 1.87
CA GLN A 69 -20.74 -3.66 2.15
C GLN A 69 -20.78 -4.92 1.28
N ARG A 70 -20.42 -4.79 0.00
CA ARG A 70 -20.40 -5.91 -0.97
C ARG A 70 -19.16 -6.81 -0.88
N CYS A 71 -18.07 -6.37 -0.25
CA CYS A 71 -16.85 -7.18 -0.20
C CYS A 71 -16.99 -8.34 0.80
N SER A 72 -16.53 -9.52 0.43
CA SER A 72 -16.43 -10.69 1.31
C SER A 72 -15.01 -10.93 1.78
N ARG A 73 -14.01 -10.56 0.97
CA ARG A 73 -12.58 -10.76 1.21
C ARG A 73 -11.85 -9.42 1.22
N LEU A 74 -11.52 -8.96 2.42
CA LEU A 74 -10.92 -7.65 2.68
C LEU A 74 -9.47 -7.81 3.15
N SER A 75 -8.53 -7.19 2.45
CA SER A 75 -7.20 -6.94 3.02
C SER A 75 -7.14 -5.55 3.64
N VAL A 76 -6.54 -5.44 4.83
CA VAL A 76 -6.40 -4.19 5.57
C VAL A 76 -5.11 -4.22 6.38
N TYR A 77 -4.38 -3.11 6.39
CA TYR A 77 -3.15 -2.99 7.20
C TYR A 77 -3.49 -2.88 8.69
N VAL A 78 -2.60 -3.34 9.57
CA VAL A 78 -2.70 -3.07 11.01
C VAL A 78 -1.95 -1.77 11.29
N SER A 79 -2.68 -0.73 11.66
CA SER A 79 -2.16 0.63 11.77
C SER A 79 -1.06 0.77 12.81
N THR A 80 -0.08 1.61 12.49
CA THR A 80 1.00 2.06 13.35
C THR A 80 0.91 3.57 13.60
N THR A 81 1.81 4.10 14.44
CA THR A 81 1.84 5.54 14.76
C THR A 81 1.91 6.40 13.50
N GLY A 82 0.97 7.34 13.36
CA GLY A 82 0.91 8.28 12.24
C GLY A 82 0.04 7.83 11.08
N GLU A 83 -0.46 6.59 11.08
CA GLU A 83 -1.43 6.10 10.10
C GLU A 83 -2.87 6.29 10.61
N ALA A 84 -3.85 6.31 9.69
CA ALA A 84 -5.25 6.20 10.09
C ALA A 84 -5.48 4.87 10.81
N ASP A 85 -6.18 4.90 11.94
CA ASP A 85 -6.45 3.71 12.75
C ASP A 85 -7.45 2.79 12.03
N THR A 86 -7.03 1.56 11.78
CA THR A 86 -7.82 0.52 11.10
C THR A 86 -8.43 -0.50 12.06
N THR A 87 -8.21 -0.37 13.37
CA THR A 87 -8.67 -1.31 14.39
C THR A 87 -10.19 -1.50 14.33
N GLY A 88 -10.95 -0.42 14.24
CA GLY A 88 -12.42 -0.48 14.11
C GLY A 88 -12.85 -1.22 12.84
N ILE A 89 -12.21 -0.94 11.71
CA ILE A 89 -12.51 -1.57 10.42
C ILE A 89 -12.24 -3.08 10.48
N ILE A 90 -11.10 -3.50 11.06
CA ILE A 90 -10.74 -4.92 11.22
C ILE A 90 -11.78 -5.63 12.07
N ARG A 91 -12.11 -5.08 13.24
CA ARG A 91 -13.03 -5.71 14.19
C ARG A 91 -14.43 -5.87 13.61
N GLU A 92 -14.99 -4.80 13.05
CA GLU A 92 -16.31 -4.83 12.41
C GLU A 92 -16.34 -5.77 11.21
N SER A 93 -15.27 -5.85 10.43
CA SER A 93 -15.22 -6.77 9.29
C SER A 93 -15.25 -8.23 9.72
N ILE A 94 -14.53 -8.59 10.79
CA ILE A 94 -14.59 -9.95 11.37
C ILE A 94 -15.99 -10.24 11.93
N LEU A 95 -16.59 -9.31 12.66
CA LEU A 95 -17.93 -9.46 13.24
C LEU A 95 -19.02 -9.62 12.17
N ASN A 96 -18.87 -8.93 11.03
CA ASN A 96 -19.76 -9.04 9.88
C ASN A 96 -19.47 -10.26 9.00
N GLY A 97 -18.66 -11.21 9.47
CA GLY A 97 -18.39 -12.48 8.78
C GLY A 97 -17.50 -12.36 7.54
N LYS A 98 -16.84 -11.22 7.32
CA LYS A 98 -15.89 -11.05 6.22
C LYS A 98 -14.61 -11.82 6.50
N GLN A 99 -13.97 -12.31 5.43
CA GLN A 99 -12.62 -12.87 5.51
C GLN A 99 -11.61 -11.72 5.50
N VAL A 100 -10.99 -11.46 6.64
CA VAL A 100 -10.06 -10.34 6.83
C VAL A 100 -8.61 -10.82 6.72
N PHE A 101 -7.82 -10.15 5.91
CA PHE A 101 -6.41 -10.44 5.69
C PHE A 101 -5.54 -9.25 6.09
N ILE A 102 -4.44 -9.53 6.79
CA ILE A 102 -3.47 -8.51 7.22
C ILE A 102 -2.09 -8.79 6.61
N PRO A 103 -1.27 -7.76 6.39
CA PRO A 103 0.08 -7.94 5.87
C PRO A 103 0.97 -8.68 6.87
N ASN A 104 1.69 -9.69 6.40
CA ASN A 104 2.74 -10.37 7.13
C ASN A 104 4.06 -10.22 6.36
N PHE A 105 5.07 -9.68 7.03
CA PHE A 105 6.38 -9.40 6.45
C PHE A 105 7.39 -10.45 6.87
N GLN A 106 8.16 -10.94 5.90
CA GLN A 106 9.26 -11.86 6.17
C GLN A 106 10.55 -11.07 6.46
N ARG A 107 11.16 -11.31 7.63
CA ARG A 107 12.43 -10.65 8.03
C ARG A 107 13.53 -10.96 7.02
N GLY A 108 14.28 -9.92 6.63
CA GLY A 108 15.40 -10.05 5.67
C GLY A 108 14.97 -10.25 4.21
N SER A 109 13.68 -10.15 3.91
CA SER A 109 13.11 -10.38 2.59
C SER A 109 12.30 -9.18 2.12
N ASN A 110 12.14 -9.05 0.80
CA ASN A 110 11.25 -8.08 0.16
C ASN A 110 9.85 -8.68 -0.10
N LYS A 111 9.53 -9.81 0.54
CA LYS A 111 8.23 -10.49 0.48
C LYS A 111 7.29 -10.00 1.57
N MET A 112 6.06 -9.74 1.16
CA MET A 112 4.89 -9.49 2.01
C MET A 112 3.81 -10.44 1.52
N ASP A 113 3.12 -11.10 2.44
CA ASP A 113 1.92 -11.87 2.13
C ASP A 113 0.72 -11.31 2.89
N MET A 114 -0.49 -11.60 2.42
CA MET A 114 -1.72 -11.25 3.13
C MET A 114 -2.28 -12.50 3.80
N LEU A 115 -2.20 -12.56 5.13
CA LEU A 115 -2.62 -13.72 5.90
C LEU A 115 -3.96 -13.46 6.59
N ARG A 116 -4.83 -14.46 6.56
CA ARG A 116 -6.17 -14.39 7.13
C ARG A 116 -6.13 -14.37 8.65
N LEU A 117 -6.92 -13.48 9.25
CA LEU A 117 -7.31 -13.55 10.66
C LEU A 117 -8.47 -14.53 10.84
N ALA A 118 -8.33 -15.47 11.75
CA ALA A 118 -9.34 -16.46 12.09
C ALA A 118 -10.41 -15.91 13.03
N SER A 119 -10.05 -14.96 13.91
CA SER A 119 -10.97 -14.40 14.91
C SER A 119 -10.48 -13.06 15.49
N LEU A 120 -11.37 -12.39 16.26
CA LEU A 120 -10.99 -11.23 17.07
C LEU A 120 -9.95 -11.59 18.14
N ASP A 121 -10.06 -12.78 18.74
CA ASP A 121 -9.09 -13.26 19.74
C ASP A 121 -7.68 -13.39 19.15
N GLU A 122 -7.57 -13.87 17.90
CA GLU A 122 -6.27 -13.88 17.21
C GLU A 122 -5.76 -12.45 16.96
N PHE A 123 -6.63 -11.55 16.50
CA PHE A 123 -6.27 -10.15 16.26
C PHE A 123 -5.75 -9.46 17.53
N ASP A 124 -6.42 -9.67 18.66
CA ASP A 124 -6.07 -9.08 19.95
C ASP A 124 -4.75 -9.66 20.52
N LYS A 125 -4.37 -10.88 20.10
CA LYS A 125 -3.11 -11.56 20.46
C LYS A 125 -1.94 -11.26 19.52
N LEU A 126 -2.12 -10.48 18.46
CA LEU A 126 -1.01 -10.12 17.57
C LEU A 126 0.06 -9.32 18.32
N HIS A 127 1.32 -9.66 18.05
CA HIS A 127 2.48 -8.98 18.63
C HIS A 127 3.19 -8.15 17.57
N ALA A 128 3.76 -7.02 17.98
CA ALA A 128 4.60 -6.21 17.11
C ALA A 128 5.90 -6.95 16.79
N VAL A 129 6.26 -7.07 15.51
CA VAL A 129 7.45 -7.83 15.08
C VAL A 129 8.44 -6.98 14.29
N LEU A 130 8.04 -6.53 13.10
CA LEU A 130 8.88 -5.73 12.20
C LEU A 130 8.31 -4.32 12.12
N TRP A 131 9.16 -3.30 12.32
CA TRP A 131 8.78 -1.88 12.28
C TRP A 131 7.62 -1.48 13.22
N GLY A 132 7.40 -2.25 14.29
CA GLY A 132 6.28 -2.03 15.22
C GLY A 132 4.92 -2.54 14.72
N ILE A 133 4.87 -3.18 13.55
CA ILE A 133 3.64 -3.70 12.96
C ILE A 133 3.26 -5.00 13.66
N LYS A 134 2.01 -5.08 14.13
CA LYS A 134 1.41 -6.29 14.66
C LYS A 134 1.08 -7.26 13.52
N GLN A 135 1.64 -8.47 13.57
CA GLN A 135 1.46 -9.51 12.56
C GLN A 135 1.46 -10.91 13.21
N HIS A 136 1.06 -11.95 12.47
CA HIS A 136 1.11 -13.33 12.98
C HIS A 136 2.55 -13.70 13.37
N ALA A 137 2.73 -14.15 14.61
CA ALA A 137 4.04 -14.56 15.14
C ALA A 137 4.60 -15.81 14.43
N SER A 138 3.71 -16.75 14.10
CA SER A 138 4.02 -17.98 13.37
C SER A 138 3.15 -18.04 12.12
N PRO A 139 3.57 -17.42 11.00
CA PRO A 139 2.80 -17.41 9.76
C PRO A 139 2.67 -18.84 9.22
N ARG A 140 1.43 -19.24 8.90
CA ARG A 140 1.14 -20.53 8.26
C ARG A 140 0.72 -20.27 6.82
N ASP A 141 1.27 -21.06 5.90
CA ASP A 141 1.03 -20.89 4.47
C ASP A 141 -0.46 -20.98 4.12
N GLU A 142 -1.20 -21.89 4.75
CA GLU A 142 -2.66 -22.08 4.60
C GLU A 142 -3.50 -20.80 4.84
N LEU A 143 -2.98 -19.83 5.60
CA LEU A 143 -3.67 -18.57 5.88
C LEU A 143 -3.53 -17.58 4.72
N SER A 144 -2.67 -17.86 3.75
CA SER A 144 -2.44 -16.98 2.60
C SER A 144 -3.72 -16.76 1.80
N TRP A 145 -3.94 -15.53 1.38
CA TRP A 145 -4.98 -15.15 0.41
C TRP A 145 -4.99 -16.05 -0.83
N ARG A 146 -3.83 -16.53 -1.27
CA ARG A 146 -3.66 -17.40 -2.45
C ARG A 146 -4.46 -18.68 -2.39
N HIS A 147 -4.65 -19.24 -1.19
CA HIS A 147 -5.35 -20.52 -1.00
C HIS A 147 -6.87 -20.38 -0.89
N SER A 148 -7.38 -19.14 -0.87
CA SER A 148 -8.80 -18.88 -0.61
C SER A 148 -9.48 -18.00 -1.66
N GLY A 149 -8.75 -17.55 -2.69
CA GLY A 149 -9.29 -16.83 -3.85
C GLY A 149 -8.87 -15.36 -3.95
N ALA A 150 -9.40 -14.65 -4.96
CA ALA A 150 -9.14 -13.23 -5.16
C ALA A 150 -9.64 -12.38 -3.97
N LEU A 151 -8.89 -11.36 -3.58
CA LEU A 151 -9.38 -10.32 -2.69
C LEU A 151 -10.33 -9.40 -3.44
N ASP A 152 -11.41 -8.97 -2.79
CA ASP A 152 -12.34 -8.02 -3.37
C ASP A 152 -11.82 -6.59 -3.20
N VAL A 153 -11.29 -6.29 -1.99
CA VAL A 153 -10.84 -4.97 -1.59
C VAL A 153 -9.49 -5.07 -0.88
N ILE A 154 -8.60 -4.13 -1.17
CA ILE A 154 -7.39 -3.89 -0.39
C ILE A 154 -7.38 -2.46 0.15
N ILE A 155 -7.25 -2.33 1.46
CA ILE A 155 -6.99 -1.06 2.13
C ILE A 155 -5.49 -0.90 2.29
N VAL A 156 -4.92 0.14 1.66
CA VAL A 156 -3.48 0.37 1.58
C VAL A 156 -3.03 1.56 2.43
N PRO A 157 -1.91 1.45 3.16
CA PRO A 157 -1.28 2.56 3.85
C PRO A 157 -0.31 3.32 2.93
N GLY A 158 0.09 4.51 3.37
CA GLY A 158 1.03 5.37 2.67
C GLY A 158 1.44 6.57 3.51
N ILE A 159 2.50 7.24 3.07
CA ILE A 159 3.00 8.49 3.64
C ILE A 159 2.27 9.69 3.02
N ALA A 160 1.90 9.57 1.74
CA ALA A 160 1.22 10.64 1.01
C ALA A 160 0.34 10.08 -0.09
N PHE A 161 -0.70 10.81 -0.44
CA PHE A 161 -1.62 10.49 -1.52
C PHE A 161 -2.00 11.73 -2.31
N THR A 162 -2.32 11.56 -3.60
CA THR A 162 -2.94 12.63 -4.41
C THR A 162 -4.38 12.27 -4.74
N ALA A 163 -5.18 13.26 -5.14
CA ALA A 163 -6.57 13.06 -5.58
C ALA A 163 -6.69 12.13 -6.81
N GLN A 164 -5.60 11.94 -7.57
CA GLN A 164 -5.53 11.06 -8.74
C GLN A 164 -5.14 9.62 -8.37
N GLY A 165 -5.03 9.29 -7.09
CA GLY A 165 -4.70 7.93 -6.63
C GLY A 165 -3.20 7.62 -6.60
N HIS A 166 -2.32 8.59 -6.86
CA HIS A 166 -0.88 8.37 -6.67
C HIS A 166 -0.57 8.23 -5.18
N ARG A 167 0.31 7.28 -4.85
CA ARG A 167 0.66 6.93 -3.48
C ARG A 167 2.17 6.94 -3.26
N LEU A 168 2.61 7.58 -2.17
CA LEU A 168 3.99 7.50 -1.70
C LEU A 168 4.06 6.55 -0.51
N GLY A 169 4.52 5.32 -0.72
CA GLY A 169 4.79 4.38 0.38
C GLY A 169 6.16 4.58 1.04
N HIS A 170 6.48 3.75 2.05
CA HIS A 170 7.76 3.78 2.78
C HIS A 170 9.00 3.37 1.97
N GLY A 171 8.85 3.03 0.68
CA GLY A 171 9.96 2.86 -0.26
C GLY A 171 10.41 1.41 -0.52
N LYS A 172 9.80 0.42 0.12
CA LYS A 172 10.07 -1.00 -0.16
C LYS A 172 9.25 -1.60 -1.31
N GLY A 173 8.21 -0.90 -1.77
CA GLY A 173 7.37 -1.34 -2.89
C GLY A 173 6.53 -2.58 -2.62
N PHE A 174 6.22 -2.88 -1.34
CA PHE A 174 5.47 -4.09 -0.97
C PHE A 174 4.07 -4.12 -1.59
N TYR A 175 3.31 -3.04 -1.46
CA TYR A 175 1.94 -2.96 -1.98
C TYR A 175 1.89 -2.92 -3.51
N ASP A 176 2.83 -2.22 -4.16
CA ASP A 176 2.91 -2.16 -5.62
C ASP A 176 3.18 -3.57 -6.20
N ARG A 177 4.11 -4.32 -5.58
CA ARG A 177 4.35 -5.73 -5.91
C ARG A 177 3.14 -6.62 -5.63
N PHE A 178 2.49 -6.45 -4.47
CA PHE A 178 1.33 -7.24 -4.08
C PHE A 178 0.16 -7.08 -5.06
N ILE A 179 -0.20 -5.84 -5.42
CA ILE A 179 -1.31 -5.58 -6.34
C ILE A 179 -1.01 -6.16 -7.73
N THR A 180 0.23 -5.99 -8.21
CA THR A 180 0.68 -6.56 -9.48
C THR A 180 0.59 -8.09 -9.46
N GLU A 181 1.06 -8.72 -8.40
CA GLU A 181 1.03 -10.17 -8.23
C GLU A 181 -0.40 -10.72 -8.13
N HIS A 182 -1.28 -10.03 -7.41
CA HIS A 182 -2.70 -10.37 -7.36
C HIS A 182 -3.33 -10.34 -8.75
N CYS A 183 -3.07 -9.28 -9.53
CA CYS A 183 -3.57 -9.15 -10.89
C CYS A 183 -3.05 -10.26 -11.81
N GLN A 184 -1.79 -10.66 -11.66
CA GLN A 184 -1.21 -11.78 -12.41
C GLN A 184 -1.85 -13.12 -12.05
N MET A 185 -2.19 -13.33 -10.78
CA MET A 185 -2.79 -14.59 -10.30
C MET A 185 -4.27 -14.73 -10.66
N PHE A 186 -5.05 -13.65 -10.54
CA PHE A 186 -6.52 -13.70 -10.66
C PHE A 186 -7.07 -12.95 -11.88
N GLY A 187 -6.21 -12.42 -12.75
CA GLY A 187 -6.59 -11.69 -13.96
C GLY A 187 -7.13 -10.27 -13.70
N SER A 188 -7.24 -9.86 -12.43
CA SER A 188 -7.68 -8.51 -12.04
C SER A 188 -7.07 -8.09 -10.70
N ALA A 189 -6.86 -6.78 -10.53
CA ALA A 189 -6.47 -6.20 -9.25
C ALA A 189 -7.69 -6.12 -8.31
N PRO A 190 -7.49 -6.24 -6.98
CA PRO A 190 -8.55 -5.95 -6.03
C PRO A 190 -8.88 -4.45 -6.06
N PHE A 191 -10.10 -4.07 -5.70
CA PHE A 191 -10.45 -2.65 -5.57
C PHE A 191 -9.62 -2.01 -4.45
N SER A 192 -8.78 -1.05 -4.79
CA SER A 192 -7.77 -0.49 -3.90
C SER A 192 -8.23 0.83 -3.28
N VAL A 193 -8.17 0.91 -1.96
CA VAL A 193 -8.59 2.08 -1.18
C VAL A 193 -7.46 2.54 -0.28
N ALA A 194 -7.04 3.78 -0.41
CA ALA A 194 -6.13 4.43 0.51
C ALA A 194 -6.94 5.15 1.60
N LEU A 195 -6.56 4.96 2.86
CA LEU A 195 -7.05 5.77 3.97
C LEU A 195 -6.03 6.87 4.23
N ALA A 196 -6.44 8.11 4.01
CA ALA A 196 -5.55 9.25 4.11
C ALA A 196 -6.03 10.21 5.19
N LEU A 197 -5.17 10.47 6.16
CA LEU A 197 -5.30 11.61 7.05
C LEU A 197 -5.08 12.90 6.25
N SER A 198 -5.68 14.00 6.67
CA SER A 198 -5.70 15.25 5.93
C SER A 198 -4.30 15.77 5.58
N TYR A 199 -3.34 15.61 6.50
CA TYR A 199 -1.95 16.03 6.30
C TYR A 199 -1.19 15.19 5.24
N GLN A 200 -1.72 14.02 4.87
CA GLN A 200 -1.12 13.11 3.89
C GLN A 200 -1.57 13.44 2.45
N ILE A 201 -2.56 14.32 2.28
CA ILE A 201 -3.01 14.74 0.96
C ILE A 201 -2.07 15.81 0.41
N VAL A 202 -1.54 15.56 -0.79
CA VAL A 202 -0.65 16.47 -1.50
C VAL A 202 -1.09 16.62 -2.96
N ASP A 203 -0.77 17.76 -3.57
CA ASP A 203 -1.21 18.05 -4.94
C ASP A 203 -0.57 17.11 -5.97
N ARG A 204 0.71 16.78 -5.77
CA ARG A 204 1.50 16.00 -6.73
C ARG A 204 2.50 15.11 -6.03
N LEU A 205 2.72 13.94 -6.63
CA LEU A 205 3.79 13.01 -6.27
C LEU A 205 4.61 12.66 -7.51
N PRO A 206 5.93 12.51 -7.39
CA PRO A 206 6.76 11.96 -8.44
C PRO A 206 6.49 10.47 -8.50
N VAL A 207 6.12 10.01 -9.68
CA VAL A 207 5.74 8.62 -9.94
C VAL A 207 6.65 7.99 -10.98
N THR A 208 6.82 6.69 -10.89
CA THR A 208 7.48 5.84 -11.90
C THR A 208 6.44 4.92 -12.52
N ALA A 209 6.80 4.26 -13.62
CA ALA A 209 5.95 3.23 -14.25
C ALA A 209 5.73 1.99 -13.38
N TYR A 210 6.44 1.87 -12.24
CA TYR A 210 6.31 0.75 -11.30
C TYR A 210 5.39 1.08 -10.11
N ASP A 211 4.98 2.34 -9.95
CA ASP A 211 4.03 2.69 -8.90
C ASP A 211 2.62 2.35 -9.38
N VAL A 212 1.87 1.64 -8.55
CA VAL A 212 0.49 1.27 -8.87
C VAL A 212 -0.44 2.35 -8.33
N PRO A 213 -1.25 3.03 -9.18
CA PRO A 213 -2.24 3.98 -8.71
C PRO A 213 -3.35 3.27 -7.94
N ILE A 214 -3.91 3.97 -6.96
CA ILE A 214 -5.00 3.49 -6.11
C ILE A 214 -6.34 3.97 -6.67
N ASP A 215 -7.35 3.10 -6.66
CA ASP A 215 -8.66 3.40 -7.25
C ASP A 215 -9.42 4.50 -6.48
N HIS A 216 -9.26 4.51 -5.16
CA HIS A 216 -9.93 5.48 -4.30
C HIS A 216 -9.06 5.96 -3.14
N VAL A 217 -8.98 7.28 -2.94
CA VAL A 217 -8.36 7.89 -1.75
C VAL A 217 -9.49 8.43 -0.89
N LEU A 218 -9.67 7.83 0.29
CA LEU A 218 -10.71 8.18 1.24
C LEU A 218 -10.11 8.96 2.41
N THR A 219 -10.67 10.15 2.66
CA THR A 219 -10.25 11.06 3.74
C THR A 219 -11.32 11.19 4.81
N ALA A 220 -10.95 11.78 5.96
CA ALA A 220 -11.86 12.15 7.04
C ALA A 220 -12.98 13.10 6.61
#